data_AF-A0A2S6MDK7-F1
#
_entry.id   AF-A0A2S6MDK7-F1
#
_cell.length_a   1.000
_cell.length_b   1.000
_cell.length_c   1.000
_cell.angle_alpha   90.00
_cell.angle_beta   90.00
_cell.angle_gamma   90.00
#
_symmetry.space_group_name_H-M   'P 1'
#
loop_
_entity.id
_entity.type
_entity.pdbx_description
1 polymer ?
#
loop_
_entity_poly.entity_id
_entity_poly.type
_entity_poly.pdbx_seq_one_letter_code
_entity_poly.pdbx_strand_id
1 'polypeptide(L)'
;MSRKVCQQRHGRSRQDSNSHPNDHLFSTPARAVIVQLLRGGFRPDASRWRGGIEGNPDVTISMYEASVGLFVPHLRNLSGLLDKGVAYAETRKFNPAVLLGMRLAPNMYDLAQQVGEACRHAVVAPALLAELEPVALPALEHDMAGLQARIATSIEFIESLPRAEIDAAAERNVFFRLKNGTELPFTGRALLLTFSVPQFFFHVTTAYDLLRHAGVELVKKDYLGRK
;
A
#
# COMPACT_ATOMS: atom_id res chain seq x y z
N MET A 1 -37.83 -49.46 33.95
CA MET A 1 -36.94 -50.12 32.95
C MET A 1 -36.62 -49.11 31.86
N SER A 2 -35.44 -49.00 31.24
CA SER A 2 -34.04 -49.15 31.69
C SER A 2 -33.15 -48.51 30.61
N ARG A 3 -32.35 -47.48 30.92
CA ARG A 3 -31.46 -46.84 29.93
C ARG A 3 -30.17 -47.65 29.73
N LYS A 4 -29.73 -47.82 28.49
CA LYS A 4 -28.34 -48.10 28.05
C LYS A 4 -28.14 -47.35 26.71
N VAL A 5 -27.13 -46.54 26.43
CA VAL A 5 -25.78 -46.32 26.99
C VAL A 5 -24.79 -47.46 26.72
N CYS A 6 -23.89 -47.20 25.76
CA CYS A 6 -22.64 -47.90 25.48
C CYS A 6 -21.68 -46.83 24.92
N GLN A 7 -20.92 -46.10 25.74
CA GLN A 7 -19.63 -46.46 26.36
C GLN A 7 -18.56 -46.95 25.39
N GLN A 8 -17.52 -46.14 25.23
CA GLN A 8 -16.22 -46.52 24.68
C GLN A 8 -15.43 -47.37 25.69
N ARG A 9 -14.51 -48.22 25.21
CA ARG A 9 -13.27 -48.59 25.93
C ARG A 9 -12.09 -48.71 24.96
N HIS A 10 -10.89 -48.47 25.47
CA HIS A 10 -9.62 -48.51 24.71
C HIS A 10 -8.93 -49.90 24.78
N GLY A 11 -8.06 -50.16 23.81
CA GLY A 11 -6.98 -51.16 23.86
C GLY A 11 -5.79 -50.69 23.01
N ARG A 12 -4.55 -50.96 23.41
CA ARG A 12 -3.30 -50.45 22.77
C ARG A 12 -2.24 -51.54 22.56
N SER A 13 -1.71 -51.64 21.35
CA SER A 13 -0.30 -51.91 20.99
C SER A 13 -0.19 -51.85 19.45
N ARG A 14 0.64 -51.01 18.81
CA ARG A 14 2.10 -51.17 18.57
C ARG A 14 2.45 -52.53 17.96
N GLN A 15 3.26 -52.71 16.92
CA GLN A 15 4.14 -51.89 16.04
C GLN A 15 4.78 -52.87 15.01
N ASP A 16 5.40 -52.51 13.87
CA ASP A 16 5.44 -51.23 13.12
C ASP A 16 4.62 -51.34 11.81
N SER A 17 5.09 -51.45 10.55
CA SER A 17 6.42 -51.41 9.87
C SER A 17 6.23 -51.07 8.37
N ASN A 18 7.32 -50.87 7.60
CA ASN A 18 7.38 -50.66 6.13
C ASN A 18 6.26 -49.77 5.52
N SER A 19 6.32 -48.44 5.51
CA SER A 19 7.39 -47.51 5.08
C SER A 19 7.65 -47.42 3.56
N HIS A 20 6.83 -46.63 2.86
CA HIS A 20 7.29 -45.73 1.78
C HIS A 20 6.36 -44.49 1.76
N PRO A 21 6.87 -43.26 1.92
CA PRO A 21 6.05 -42.05 1.83
C PRO A 21 5.82 -41.64 0.37
N ASN A 22 4.69 -40.97 0.09
CA ASN A 22 4.53 -40.22 -1.15
C ASN A 22 5.28 -38.89 -1.03
N ASP A 23 6.11 -38.59 -2.03
CA ASP A 23 7.06 -37.50 -1.97
C ASP A 23 6.48 -36.11 -2.27
N HIS A 24 7.13 -35.14 -1.64
CA HIS A 24 7.38 -33.77 -2.12
C HIS A 24 6.24 -33.00 -2.81
N LEU A 25 5.58 -32.14 -2.02
CA LEU A 25 5.20 -30.81 -2.49
C LEU A 25 5.69 -29.77 -1.46
N PHE A 26 6.37 -28.72 -1.94
CA PHE A 26 6.88 -27.58 -1.15
C PHE A 26 7.98 -27.86 -0.10
N SER A 27 9.10 -28.46 -0.51
CA SER A 27 10.39 -28.15 0.09
C SER A 27 11.53 -28.27 -0.93
N THR A 28 12.06 -27.13 -1.39
CA THR A 28 13.24 -27.07 -2.25
C THR A 28 14.30 -26.20 -1.58
N PRO A 29 15.35 -26.78 -0.98
CA PRO A 29 16.47 -25.97 -0.50
C PRO A 29 17.15 -25.32 -1.71
N ALA A 30 17.43 -24.01 -1.62
CA ALA A 30 17.83 -23.14 -2.73
C ALA A 30 19.18 -23.49 -3.45
N ARG A 31 19.81 -24.63 -3.10
CA ARG A 31 20.99 -25.17 -3.77
C ARG A 31 20.69 -26.11 -4.93
N ALA A 32 19.49 -26.69 -5.02
CA ALA A 32 19.18 -27.74 -6.00
C ALA A 32 19.09 -27.24 -7.46
N VAL A 33 18.65 -26.00 -7.69
CA VAL A 33 18.35 -25.45 -9.03
C VAL A 33 19.61 -25.26 -9.89
N ILE A 34 20.80 -25.19 -9.28
CA ILE A 34 22.06 -24.86 -9.98
C ILE A 34 22.67 -26.06 -10.73
N VAL A 35 22.33 -27.31 -10.37
CA VAL A 35 23.03 -28.51 -10.89
C VAL A 35 22.41 -29.06 -12.19
N GLN A 36 21.11 -28.84 -12.41
CA GLN A 36 20.34 -29.51 -13.47
C GLN A 36 20.47 -28.88 -14.89
N LEU A 37 21.43 -27.98 -15.12
CA LEU A 37 21.66 -27.32 -16.42
C LEU A 37 23.06 -27.58 -17.03
N LEU A 38 23.76 -28.62 -16.59
CA LEU A 38 25.07 -29.02 -17.14
C LEU A 38 25.01 -30.07 -18.28
N ARG A 39 23.90 -30.09 -19.04
CA ARG A 39 23.78 -30.82 -20.32
C ARG A 39 23.35 -29.87 -21.44
N GLY A 40 24.28 -29.03 -21.91
CA GLY A 40 24.02 -28.17 -23.08
C GLY A 40 24.77 -26.84 -23.13
N GLY A 41 26.10 -26.82 -22.98
CA GLY A 41 27.00 -25.74 -23.43
C GLY A 41 26.90 -24.35 -22.78
N PHE A 42 25.78 -23.98 -22.17
CA PHE A 42 25.54 -22.63 -21.67
C PHE A 42 26.30 -22.35 -20.37
N ARG A 43 27.51 -21.81 -20.49
CA ARG A 43 28.18 -21.09 -19.42
C ARG A 43 27.72 -19.62 -19.47
N PRO A 44 26.83 -19.15 -18.58
CA PRO A 44 26.55 -17.73 -18.49
C PRO A 44 27.82 -17.00 -18.08
N ASP A 45 28.30 -16.07 -18.92
CA ASP A 45 29.49 -15.31 -18.57
C ASP A 45 29.17 -14.31 -17.45
N ALA A 46 29.64 -14.65 -16.24
CA ALA A 46 29.54 -13.79 -15.08
C ALA A 46 30.41 -12.51 -15.19
N SER A 47 31.36 -12.42 -16.13
CA SER A 47 32.12 -11.18 -16.37
C SER A 47 31.22 -10.07 -16.92
N ARG A 48 30.28 -10.41 -17.80
CA ARG A 48 29.24 -9.52 -18.36
C ARG A 48 28.33 -8.88 -17.30
N TRP A 49 28.29 -9.43 -16.08
CA TRP A 49 27.53 -8.88 -14.95
C TRP A 49 28.41 -8.18 -13.90
N ARG A 50 29.75 -8.25 -14.00
CA ARG A 50 30.67 -7.57 -13.06
C ARG A 50 30.99 -6.13 -13.47
N GLY A 51 31.09 -5.85 -14.77
CA GLY A 51 31.47 -4.53 -15.31
C GLY A 51 30.40 -3.43 -15.22
N GLY A 52 29.62 -3.39 -14.13
CA GLY A 52 28.50 -2.44 -13.97
C GLY A 52 28.06 -2.19 -12.53
N ILE A 53 28.83 -2.64 -11.54
CA ILE A 53 28.57 -2.46 -10.09
C ILE A 53 29.69 -1.69 -9.37
N GLU A 54 30.44 -0.89 -10.11
CA GLU A 54 31.31 0.19 -9.59
C GLU A 54 30.53 1.52 -9.53
N GLY A 55 29.25 1.44 -9.18
CA GLY A 55 28.38 2.59 -8.91
C GLY A 55 28.30 2.87 -7.41
N ASN A 56 28.30 4.16 -7.04
CA ASN A 56 28.28 4.69 -5.67
C ASN A 56 27.64 3.76 -4.61
N PRO A 57 28.39 3.28 -3.59
CA PRO A 57 27.86 2.32 -2.62
C PRO A 57 26.76 2.90 -1.72
N ASP A 58 26.75 4.23 -1.50
CA ASP A 58 25.77 4.91 -0.65
C ASP A 58 24.65 5.57 -1.49
N VAL A 59 23.74 4.75 -2.01
CA VAL A 59 22.42 5.22 -2.47
C VAL A 59 21.45 5.15 -1.29
N THR A 60 21.43 6.22 -0.50
CA THR A 60 20.47 6.40 0.60
C THR A 60 19.18 7.04 0.09
N ILE A 61 18.03 6.63 0.64
CA ILE A 61 16.74 7.27 0.37
C ILE A 61 16.54 8.37 1.42
N SER A 62 16.38 9.61 0.99
CA SER A 62 16.15 10.75 1.89
C SER A 62 14.72 10.73 2.46
N MET A 63 14.47 11.38 3.60
CA MET A 63 13.13 11.45 4.18
C MET A 63 12.15 12.17 3.25
N TYR A 64 12.61 13.16 2.49
CA TYR A 64 11.85 13.84 1.44
C TYR A 64 11.48 12.90 0.28
N GLU A 65 12.39 12.03 -0.16
CA GLU A 65 12.11 11.03 -1.20
C GLU A 65 11.13 9.95 -0.70
N ALA A 66 11.28 9.52 0.55
CA ALA A 66 10.37 8.60 1.22
C ALA A 66 9.00 9.22 1.60
N SER A 67 8.82 10.53 1.45
CA SER A 67 7.58 11.26 1.78
C SER A 67 7.03 12.02 0.58
N VAL A 68 7.48 13.25 0.31
CA VAL A 68 7.04 14.09 -0.81
C VAL A 68 7.21 13.36 -2.15
N GLY A 69 8.40 12.79 -2.40
CA GLY A 69 8.71 12.05 -3.63
C GLY A 69 7.88 10.76 -3.81
N LEU A 70 7.31 10.24 -2.71
CA LEU A 70 6.48 9.03 -2.70
C LEU A 70 4.98 9.37 -2.81
N PHE A 71 4.48 10.31 -2.02
CA PHE A 71 3.06 10.65 -1.95
C PHE A 71 2.58 11.38 -3.20
N VAL A 72 3.33 12.38 -3.68
CA VAL A 72 2.85 13.27 -4.74
C VAL A 72 2.59 12.54 -6.07
N PRO A 73 3.47 11.65 -6.58
CA PRO A 73 3.17 10.87 -7.78
C PRO A 73 1.94 9.97 -7.62
N HIS A 74 1.74 9.38 -6.45
CA HIS A 74 0.60 8.51 -6.19
C HIS A 74 -0.72 9.28 -5.97
N LEU A 75 -0.68 10.51 -5.45
CA LEU A 75 -1.83 11.43 -5.46
C LEU A 75 -2.20 11.83 -6.91
N ARG A 76 -1.21 12.13 -7.76
CA ARG A 76 -1.43 12.39 -9.20
C ARG A 76 -2.02 11.16 -9.91
N ASN A 77 -1.58 9.95 -9.57
CA ASN A 77 -2.19 8.71 -10.06
C ASN A 77 -3.64 8.53 -9.58
N LEU A 78 -3.91 8.75 -8.28
CA LEU A 78 -5.24 8.66 -7.68
C LEU A 78 -6.24 9.62 -8.34
N SER A 79 -5.80 10.84 -8.65
CA SER A 79 -6.56 11.81 -9.45
C SER A 79 -6.97 11.22 -10.80
N GLY A 80 -6.02 10.63 -11.54
CA GLY A 80 -6.31 9.94 -12.81
C GLY A 80 -7.19 8.68 -12.69
N LEU A 81 -7.31 8.07 -11.50
CA LEU A 81 -8.29 7.01 -11.25
C LEU A 81 -9.72 7.57 -11.12
N LEU A 82 -9.88 8.73 -10.49
CA LEU A 82 -11.18 9.41 -10.36
C LEU A 82 -11.68 9.89 -11.72
N ASP A 83 -10.81 10.43 -12.59
CA ASP A 83 -11.17 10.82 -13.96
C ASP A 83 -11.71 9.63 -14.78
N LYS A 84 -11.10 8.45 -14.64
CA LYS A 84 -11.63 7.21 -15.24
C LYS A 84 -12.97 6.80 -14.63
N GLY A 85 -13.19 7.06 -13.34
CA GLY A 85 -14.49 6.88 -12.68
C GLY A 85 -15.58 7.79 -13.26
N VAL A 86 -15.27 9.06 -13.51
CA VAL A 86 -16.16 10.02 -14.19
C VAL A 86 -16.50 9.53 -15.60
N ALA A 87 -15.50 9.28 -16.44
CA ALA A 87 -15.72 8.85 -17.83
C ALA A 87 -16.49 7.51 -17.93
N TYR A 88 -16.31 6.60 -16.98
CA TYR A 88 -17.10 5.39 -16.86
C TYR A 88 -18.57 5.68 -16.51
N ALA A 89 -18.83 6.54 -15.52
CA ALA A 89 -20.18 6.92 -15.12
C ALA A 89 -20.95 7.64 -16.25
N GLU A 90 -20.28 8.53 -16.98
CA GLU A 90 -20.81 9.19 -18.18
C GLU A 90 -21.17 8.17 -19.28
N THR A 91 -20.23 7.28 -19.63
CA THR A 91 -20.42 6.23 -20.63
C THR A 91 -21.57 5.29 -20.29
N ARG A 92 -21.72 4.98 -19.00
CA ARG A 92 -22.79 4.12 -18.44
C ARG A 92 -24.08 4.89 -18.08
N LYS A 93 -24.10 6.22 -18.27
CA LYS A 93 -25.24 7.13 -18.04
C LYS A 93 -25.80 7.09 -16.61
N PHE A 94 -24.93 7.10 -15.61
CA PHE A 94 -25.32 7.26 -14.20
C PHE A 94 -24.51 8.39 -13.52
N ASN A 95 -25.00 8.90 -12.37
CA ASN A 95 -24.33 9.97 -11.64
C ASN A 95 -23.02 9.46 -11.00
N PRO A 96 -21.83 10.04 -11.29
CA PRO A 96 -20.56 9.59 -10.73
C PRO A 96 -20.50 9.56 -9.19
N ALA A 97 -21.32 10.36 -8.49
CA ALA A 97 -21.45 10.30 -7.03
C ALA A 97 -21.88 8.92 -6.50
N VAL A 98 -22.50 8.06 -7.33
CA VAL A 98 -22.80 6.66 -6.99
C VAL A 98 -21.52 5.88 -6.67
N LEU A 99 -20.42 6.13 -7.40
CA LEU A 99 -19.12 5.50 -7.11
C LEU A 99 -18.58 5.93 -5.75
N LEU A 100 -18.80 7.20 -5.39
CA LEU A 100 -18.22 7.81 -4.19
C LEU A 100 -18.80 7.25 -2.88
N GLY A 101 -20.02 6.73 -2.91
CA GLY A 101 -20.64 6.01 -1.79
C GLY A 101 -20.31 4.51 -1.69
N MET A 102 -19.58 3.93 -2.67
CA MET A 102 -19.29 2.49 -2.68
C MET A 102 -18.30 2.07 -1.59
N ARG A 103 -18.52 0.89 -1.01
CA ARG A 103 -17.73 0.29 0.09
C ARG A 103 -17.48 -1.19 -0.18
N LEU A 104 -16.30 -1.71 0.16
CA LEU A 104 -15.99 -3.15 0.02
C LEU A 104 -16.60 -4.01 1.14
N ALA A 105 -16.89 -3.41 2.30
CA ALA A 105 -17.61 -4.04 3.40
C ALA A 105 -18.43 -2.98 4.17
N PRO A 106 -19.53 -3.35 4.87
CA PRO A 106 -20.41 -2.39 5.52
C PRO A 106 -19.75 -1.48 6.57
N ASN A 107 -18.68 -1.96 7.20
CA ASN A 107 -17.90 -1.24 8.21
C ASN A 107 -16.64 -0.53 7.65
N MET A 108 -16.37 -0.60 6.36
CA MET A 108 -15.28 0.14 5.71
C MET A 108 -15.72 1.54 5.29
N TYR A 109 -14.76 2.45 5.15
CA TYR A 109 -14.96 3.75 4.51
C TYR A 109 -15.32 3.62 3.03
N ASP A 110 -16.14 4.54 2.53
CA ASP A 110 -16.49 4.67 1.12
C ASP A 110 -15.37 5.32 0.31
N LEU A 111 -15.47 5.23 -1.03
CA LEU A 111 -14.46 5.74 -1.95
C LEU A 111 -14.07 7.21 -1.65
N ALA A 112 -15.04 8.08 -1.36
CA ALA A 112 -14.75 9.46 -0.94
C ALA A 112 -13.88 9.51 0.33
N GLN A 113 -14.26 8.79 1.38
CA GLN A 113 -13.49 8.77 2.63
C GLN A 113 -12.16 7.99 2.52
N GLN A 114 -12.00 7.04 1.59
CA GLN A 114 -10.69 6.46 1.25
C GLN A 114 -9.76 7.52 0.66
N VAL A 115 -10.21 8.25 -0.37
CA VAL A 115 -9.47 9.40 -0.96
C VAL A 115 -9.16 10.44 0.13
N GLY A 116 -10.15 10.72 1.00
CA GLY A 116 -10.01 11.65 2.12
C GLY A 116 -8.88 11.33 3.10
N GLU A 117 -8.70 10.05 3.46
CA GLU A 117 -7.61 9.60 4.34
C GLU A 117 -6.27 9.47 3.62
N ALA A 118 -6.25 9.09 2.33
CA ALA A 118 -5.03 9.13 1.52
C ALA A 118 -4.44 10.55 1.49
N CYS A 119 -5.26 11.55 1.16
CA CYS A 119 -4.85 12.96 1.24
C CYS A 119 -4.41 13.35 2.65
N ARG A 120 -5.12 12.91 3.70
CA ARG A 120 -4.79 13.26 5.10
C ARG A 120 -3.43 12.73 5.53
N HIS A 121 -3.10 11.48 5.24
CA HIS A 121 -1.78 10.92 5.57
C HIS A 121 -0.65 11.52 4.71
N ALA A 122 -0.92 11.80 3.43
CA ALA A 122 0.02 12.47 2.54
C ALA A 122 0.34 13.92 2.96
N VAL A 123 -0.63 14.64 3.55
CA VAL A 123 -0.47 16.04 4.00
C VAL A 123 0.11 16.13 5.40
N VAL A 124 -0.41 15.37 6.36
CA VAL A 124 -0.04 15.52 7.78
C VAL A 124 1.38 15.01 8.06
N ALA A 125 1.84 13.92 7.43
CA ALA A 125 3.16 13.39 7.71
C ALA A 125 4.29 14.33 7.24
N PRO A 126 4.33 14.83 5.99
CA PRO A 126 5.34 15.80 5.56
C PRO A 126 5.29 17.13 6.34
N ALA A 127 4.09 17.61 6.71
CA ALA A 127 3.94 18.81 7.53
C ALA A 127 4.63 18.67 8.90
N LEU A 128 4.37 17.57 9.62
CA LEU A 128 5.01 17.27 10.90
C LEU A 128 6.52 17.05 10.78
N LEU A 129 7.01 16.51 9.65
CA LEU A 129 8.45 16.42 9.36
C LEU A 129 9.08 17.79 9.07
N ALA A 130 8.31 18.74 8.52
CA ALA A 130 8.75 20.12 8.29
C ALA A 130 8.59 21.05 9.51
N GLU A 131 8.06 20.55 10.65
CA GLU A 131 7.62 21.36 11.81
C GLU A 131 6.63 22.49 11.43
N LEU A 132 5.77 22.21 10.44
CA LEU A 132 4.69 23.10 10.00
C LEU A 132 3.32 22.49 10.30
N GLU A 133 2.33 23.36 10.55
CA GLU A 133 0.94 22.94 10.67
C GLU A 133 0.41 22.40 9.32
N PRO A 134 -0.29 21.24 9.30
CA PRO A 134 -0.89 20.72 8.08
C PRO A 134 -1.95 21.67 7.51
N VAL A 135 -1.97 21.88 6.19
CA VAL A 135 -3.00 22.71 5.56
C VAL A 135 -4.41 22.22 5.88
N ALA A 136 -5.31 23.17 6.16
CA ALA A 136 -6.73 22.92 6.25
C ALA A 136 -7.29 22.52 4.88
N LEU A 137 -7.25 21.22 4.57
CA LEU A 137 -7.81 20.68 3.34
C LEU A 137 -9.31 21.00 3.22
N PRO A 138 -9.84 21.16 1.98
CA PRO A 138 -11.26 21.29 1.73
C PRO A 138 -12.11 20.24 2.46
N ALA A 139 -13.38 20.60 2.69
CA ALA A 139 -14.38 19.68 3.21
C ALA A 139 -14.43 18.40 2.36
N LEU A 140 -14.79 17.27 2.98
CA LEU A 140 -14.94 16.02 2.23
C LEU A 140 -16.30 16.01 1.54
N GLU A 141 -16.35 16.61 0.36
CA GLU A 141 -17.53 16.64 -0.50
C GLU A 141 -17.71 15.28 -1.20
N HIS A 142 -18.95 14.78 -1.27
CA HIS A 142 -19.30 13.52 -1.94
C HIS A 142 -19.55 13.73 -3.45
N ASP A 143 -18.71 14.55 -4.09
CA ASP A 143 -18.65 14.72 -5.55
C ASP A 143 -17.21 14.62 -6.07
N MET A 144 -17.06 14.43 -7.38
CA MET A 144 -15.74 14.18 -7.99
C MET A 144 -14.87 15.44 -8.08
N ALA A 145 -15.45 16.62 -8.23
CA ALA A 145 -14.70 17.87 -8.37
C ALA A 145 -14.13 18.30 -7.00
N GLY A 146 -14.90 18.21 -5.92
CA GLY A 146 -14.42 18.44 -4.56
C GLY A 146 -13.26 17.50 -4.18
N LEU A 147 -13.35 16.21 -4.54
CA LEU A 147 -12.26 15.26 -4.32
C LEU A 147 -11.01 15.56 -5.18
N GLN A 148 -11.17 15.94 -6.45
CA GLN A 148 -10.04 16.33 -7.31
C GLN A 148 -9.36 17.61 -6.78
N ALA A 149 -10.14 18.62 -6.38
CA ALA A 149 -9.62 19.84 -5.76
C ALA A 149 -8.86 19.52 -4.46
N ARG A 150 -9.41 18.62 -3.63
CA ARG A 150 -8.75 18.17 -2.38
C ARG A 150 -7.44 17.43 -2.63
N ILE A 151 -7.32 16.67 -3.72
CA ILE A 151 -6.05 16.07 -4.15
C ILE A 151 -5.07 17.16 -4.64
N ALA A 152 -5.54 18.13 -5.42
CA ALA A 152 -4.72 19.23 -5.93
C ALA A 152 -4.12 20.09 -4.79
N THR A 153 -4.95 20.55 -3.85
CA THR A 153 -4.49 21.30 -2.65
C THR A 153 -3.54 20.46 -1.79
N SER A 154 -3.74 19.14 -1.72
CA SER A 154 -2.80 18.25 -1.03
C SER A 154 -1.43 18.28 -1.71
N ILE A 155 -1.38 18.12 -3.04
CA ILE A 155 -0.13 18.13 -3.82
C ILE A 155 0.58 19.48 -3.69
N GLU A 156 -0.14 20.59 -3.92
CA GLU A 156 0.39 21.96 -3.86
C GLU A 156 1.05 22.25 -2.51
N PHE A 157 0.37 21.94 -1.41
CA PHE A 157 0.92 22.10 -0.07
C PHE A 157 2.16 21.23 0.15
N ILE A 158 2.10 19.93 -0.17
CA ILE A 158 3.23 19.01 0.05
C ILE A 158 4.47 19.42 -0.78
N GLU A 159 4.28 19.88 -2.03
CA GLU A 159 5.39 20.35 -2.89
C GLU A 159 5.98 21.70 -2.42
N SER A 160 5.26 22.48 -1.60
CA SER A 160 5.76 23.73 -1.02
C SER A 160 6.67 23.56 0.21
N LEU A 161 6.74 22.36 0.80
CA LEU A 161 7.40 22.15 2.08
C LEU A 161 8.94 22.19 1.98
N PRO A 162 9.64 22.77 2.98
CA PRO A 162 11.09 22.89 2.94
C PRO A 162 11.78 21.53 3.05
N ARG A 163 12.40 21.07 1.94
CA ARG A 163 13.10 19.77 1.88
C ARG A 163 14.09 19.55 3.03
N ALA A 164 14.87 20.58 3.38
CA ALA A 164 15.92 20.48 4.39
C ALA A 164 15.36 20.07 5.77
N GLU A 165 14.22 20.63 6.18
CA GLU A 165 13.60 20.31 7.47
C GLU A 165 13.10 18.87 7.51
N ILE A 166 12.48 18.40 6.42
CA ILE A 166 11.99 17.03 6.25
C ILE A 166 13.17 16.04 6.28
N ASP A 167 14.25 16.32 5.56
CA ASP A 167 15.45 15.47 5.55
C ASP A 167 16.18 15.43 6.91
N ALA A 168 16.09 16.51 7.70
CA ALA A 168 16.59 16.57 9.07
C ALA A 168 15.64 15.97 10.14
N ALA A 169 14.47 15.42 9.77
CA ALA A 169 13.42 15.04 10.74
C ALA A 169 13.43 13.57 11.19
N ALA A 170 14.32 12.72 10.66
CA ALA A 170 14.28 11.26 10.85
C ALA A 170 14.15 10.82 12.33
N GLU A 171 14.96 11.39 13.22
CA GLU A 171 14.96 11.06 14.66
C GLU A 171 14.27 12.13 15.53
N ARG A 172 13.64 13.15 14.91
CA ARG A 172 12.90 14.20 15.62
C ARG A 172 11.60 13.62 16.17
N ASN A 173 11.24 13.94 17.41
CA ASN A 173 9.96 13.53 17.98
C ASN A 173 8.82 14.36 17.36
N VAL A 174 7.76 13.68 16.92
CA VAL A 174 6.59 14.26 16.26
C VAL A 174 5.31 13.61 16.79
N PHE A 175 4.22 14.38 16.85
CA PHE A 175 2.95 13.95 17.45
C PHE A 175 1.84 13.94 16.41
N PHE A 176 1.35 12.75 16.06
CA PHE A 176 0.25 12.62 15.11
C PHE A 176 -1.10 12.67 15.82
N ARG A 177 -1.88 13.72 15.58
CA ARG A 177 -3.19 13.89 16.20
C ARG A 177 -4.29 13.15 15.43
N LEU A 178 -4.99 12.27 16.13
CA LEU A 178 -6.16 11.55 15.64
C LEU A 178 -7.41 12.44 15.66
N LYS A 179 -8.44 12.08 14.88
CA LYS A 179 -9.70 12.84 14.77
C LYS A 179 -10.47 12.97 16.11
N ASN A 180 -10.22 12.10 17.07
CA ASN A 180 -10.79 12.16 18.43
C ASN A 180 -9.97 13.05 19.39
N GLY A 181 -8.91 13.70 18.91
CA GLY A 181 -8.03 14.56 19.69
C GLY A 181 -6.84 13.85 20.36
N THR A 182 -6.78 12.51 20.37
CA THR A 182 -5.65 11.74 20.91
C THR A 182 -4.39 11.95 20.07
N GLU A 183 -3.26 12.19 20.71
CA GLU A 183 -1.96 12.33 20.06
C GLU A 183 -1.14 11.04 20.18
N LEU A 184 -0.51 10.63 19.08
CA LEU A 184 0.36 9.46 19.01
C LEU A 184 1.82 9.92 18.82
N PRO A 185 2.74 9.60 19.76
CA PRO A 185 4.14 9.99 19.65
C PRO A 185 4.91 9.05 18.71
N PHE A 186 5.76 9.62 17.87
CA PHE A 186 6.67 8.91 16.96
C PHE A 186 8.00 9.66 16.82
N THR A 187 9.04 9.00 16.32
CA THR A 187 10.10 9.72 15.57
C THR A 187 9.61 9.98 14.15
N GLY A 188 10.13 11.00 13.46
CA GLY A 188 9.75 11.29 12.07
C GLY A 188 9.84 10.08 11.13
N ARG A 189 10.91 9.28 11.26
CA ARG A 189 11.12 8.02 10.53
C ARG A 189 10.05 6.97 10.86
N ALA A 190 9.63 6.85 12.12
CA ALA A 190 8.55 5.93 12.51
C ALA A 190 7.18 6.41 12.01
N LEU A 191 6.87 7.71 12.15
CA LEU A 191 5.65 8.33 11.65
C LEU A 191 5.46 8.08 10.15
N LEU A 192 6.55 8.23 9.40
CA LEU A 192 6.53 8.06 7.96
C LEU A 192 6.43 6.56 7.59
N LEU A 193 7.43 5.76 7.96
CA LEU A 193 7.62 4.41 7.42
C LEU A 193 6.69 3.35 8.05
N THR A 194 6.35 3.48 9.33
CA THR A 194 5.54 2.46 10.05
C THR A 194 4.06 2.82 10.19
N PHE A 195 3.68 4.07 9.89
CA PHE A 195 2.31 4.54 10.07
C PHE A 195 1.74 5.19 8.80
N SER A 196 2.27 6.34 8.36
CA SER A 196 1.60 7.12 7.31
C SER A 196 1.79 6.58 5.89
N VAL A 197 2.95 6.02 5.54
CA VAL A 197 3.14 5.35 4.23
C VAL A 197 2.29 4.08 4.11
N PRO A 198 2.25 3.16 5.11
CA PRO A 198 1.31 2.03 5.11
C PRO A 198 -0.16 2.45 4.99
N GLN A 199 -0.60 3.43 5.79
CA GLN A 199 -1.98 3.96 5.75
C GLN A 199 -2.32 4.55 4.38
N PHE A 200 -1.44 5.39 3.83
CA PHE A 200 -1.61 5.99 2.50
C PHE A 200 -1.83 4.92 1.42
N PHE A 201 -0.95 3.93 1.31
CA PHE A 201 -1.08 2.89 0.29
C PHE A 201 -2.28 1.97 0.50
N PHE A 202 -2.69 1.70 1.75
CA PHE A 202 -3.94 0.99 2.03
C PHE A 202 -5.14 1.74 1.44
N HIS A 203 -5.23 3.05 1.68
CA HIS A 203 -6.34 3.88 1.17
C HIS A 203 -6.31 4.06 -0.35
N VAL A 204 -5.15 4.32 -0.97
CA VAL A 204 -5.00 4.41 -2.43
C VAL A 204 -5.34 3.10 -3.12
N THR A 205 -4.90 1.95 -2.57
CA THR A 205 -5.23 0.63 -3.12
C THR A 205 -6.73 0.34 -2.99
N THR A 206 -7.33 0.63 -1.84
CA THR A 206 -8.78 0.44 -1.62
C THR A 206 -9.61 1.32 -2.56
N ALA A 207 -9.19 2.55 -2.84
CA ALA A 207 -9.85 3.42 -3.82
C ALA A 207 -9.77 2.86 -5.25
N TYR A 208 -8.61 2.35 -5.68
CA TYR A 208 -8.43 1.65 -6.95
C TYR A 208 -9.32 0.39 -7.03
N ASP A 209 -9.37 -0.41 -5.97
CA ASP A 209 -10.15 -1.65 -5.95
C ASP A 209 -11.67 -1.38 -5.94
N LEU A 210 -12.13 -0.31 -5.27
CA LEU A 210 -13.52 0.14 -5.31
C LEU A 210 -13.96 0.53 -6.74
N LEU A 211 -13.18 1.36 -7.42
CA LEU A 211 -13.44 1.75 -8.81
C LEU A 211 -13.40 0.53 -9.75
N ARG A 212 -12.42 -0.36 -9.59
CA ARG A 212 -12.30 -1.58 -10.38
C ARG A 212 -13.48 -2.55 -10.14
N HIS A 213 -13.93 -2.67 -8.89
CA HIS A 213 -15.09 -3.47 -8.51
C HIS A 213 -16.41 -2.91 -9.08
N ALA A 214 -16.52 -1.57 -9.20
CA ALA A 214 -17.64 -0.91 -9.87
C ALA A 214 -17.71 -1.12 -11.40
N GLY A 215 -16.69 -1.76 -11.99
CA GLY A 215 -16.57 -2.00 -13.43
C GLY A 215 -15.79 -0.95 -14.21
N VAL A 216 -15.11 0.00 -13.54
CA VAL A 216 -14.21 0.95 -14.21
C VAL A 216 -13.02 0.19 -14.81
N GLU A 217 -12.73 0.43 -16.09
CA GLU A 217 -11.67 -0.26 -16.85
C GLU A 217 -10.27 0.26 -16.50
N LEU A 218 -9.86 -0.03 -15.27
CA LEU A 218 -8.52 0.24 -14.74
C LEU A 218 -7.53 -0.85 -15.15
N VAL A 219 -6.25 -0.53 -15.14
CA VAL A 219 -5.10 -1.44 -15.24
C VAL A 219 -4.03 -1.06 -14.21
N LYS A 220 -3.09 -1.97 -13.91
CA LYS A 220 -2.06 -1.69 -12.88
C LYS A 220 -1.15 -0.50 -13.24
N LYS A 221 -1.06 -0.13 -14.53
CA LYS A 221 -0.40 1.10 -15.01
C LYS A 221 -1.10 2.38 -14.53
N ASP A 222 -2.41 2.37 -14.29
CA ASP A 222 -3.11 3.57 -13.79
C ASP A 222 -2.78 3.82 -12.31
N TYR A 223 -2.67 2.74 -11.52
CA TYR A 223 -2.23 2.81 -10.11
C TYR A 223 -0.75 3.23 -9.98
N LEU A 224 0.14 2.66 -10.81
CA LEU A 224 1.59 2.93 -10.77
C LEU A 224 1.98 4.22 -11.50
N GLY A 225 1.10 4.77 -12.34
CA GLY A 225 1.37 5.93 -13.17
C GLY A 225 2.16 5.62 -14.44
N ARG A 226 2.58 6.68 -15.12
CA ARG A 226 3.55 6.60 -16.22
C ARG A 226 4.96 6.79 -15.65
N LYS A 227 5.89 5.98 -16.13
CA LYS A 227 7.34 6.28 -16.06
C LYS A 227 7.70 7.26 -17.16
#